data_AF-A0A6C1BTB1-F1
#
_entry.id   AF-A0A6C1BTB1-F1
#
_cell.length_a   1.000
_cell.length_b   1.000
_cell.length_c   1.000
_cell.angle_alpha   90.00
_cell.angle_beta   90.00
_cell.angle_gamma   90.00
#
_symmetry.space_group_name_H-M   'P 1'
#
loop_
_entity.id
_entity.type
_entity.pdbx_description
1 polymer ?
#
loop_
_entity_poly.entity_id
_entity_poly.type
_entity_poly.pdbx_seq_one_letter_code
_entity_poly.pdbx_strand_id
1 'polypeptide(L)'
;MSLEPTKIPLTVKEFDSQKVGFCAGCGCACGYILYQKEGKIVDLYGHPADPRGMGSLCTKGIAYIQEATTNPMRLKGIFMRKGDEFISVDYAQALEILKGKLSKGKTAFLLGRQAGLEDYLLARSLSEDVFVDAPIVEFMPSSLKPTDWKRAKFILSVDAEPVFSEVMATRWVVDAIEAGAYLFCLSSRYETTCAKAKDRLLLKPDSIIEFLQAILKPEKGDSKVEFVKRSLFLMRGALVLVGAHLLNSPFREAILSILAGLRKKFGVNYSFVGDLMPFPAKPMEEFFERFEEFDNLVVVGNHFRYLREDHLKALKDKFVVSFQVFPNITAHYSDMLFALSMYQERDFINYRHGFGYLVYSPKTVDAQDVYSPADVLGKALGLRVSLKDFEYYEDLETKGEVELRMEDIGSKGFSGDYYTRKGELFLYTDSTLVEDLGHWNPWTHEMERFQRAYINTHTARRIGLKDSIQIGGISFDLITTENIAEGVIFIPSEYEEFQPFDPGHRVGAFLKNPYHRYEVFL
;
A
#
# COMPACT_ATOMS: atom_id res chain seq x y z
N MET A 1 -11.58 -19.74 -8.40
CA MET A 1 -12.24 -18.81 -9.32
C MET A 1 -11.42 -18.74 -10.59
N SER A 2 -11.68 -19.65 -11.54
CA SER A 2 -11.29 -19.41 -12.93
C SER A 2 -12.36 -18.50 -13.52
N LEU A 3 -11.98 -17.30 -13.94
CA LEU A 3 -12.88 -16.38 -14.63
C LEU A 3 -12.61 -16.51 -16.13
N GLU A 4 -13.67 -16.74 -16.90
CA GLU A 4 -13.62 -16.83 -18.36
C GLU A 4 -14.29 -15.60 -18.97
N PRO A 5 -13.89 -15.20 -20.20
CA PRO A 5 -14.58 -14.13 -20.92
C PRO A 5 -16.10 -14.31 -20.94
N THR A 6 -16.84 -13.19 -20.86
CA THR A 6 -18.30 -13.23 -20.87
C THR A 6 -18.82 -13.69 -22.23
N LYS A 7 -19.90 -14.48 -22.25
CA LYS A 7 -20.54 -14.94 -23.51
C LYS A 7 -21.03 -13.78 -24.37
N ILE A 8 -21.53 -12.73 -23.70
CA ILE A 8 -21.92 -11.46 -24.33
C ILE A 8 -20.85 -10.44 -23.94
N PRO A 9 -20.14 -9.84 -24.91
CA PRO A 9 -19.19 -8.78 -24.64
C PRO A 9 -19.84 -7.63 -23.88
N LEU A 10 -19.11 -7.05 -22.92
CA LEU A 10 -19.54 -5.88 -22.15
C LEU A 10 -19.24 -4.56 -22.89
N THR A 11 -18.43 -4.61 -23.96
CA THR A 11 -18.08 -3.46 -24.80
C THR A 11 -18.93 -3.41 -26.08
N VAL A 12 -19.17 -2.19 -26.55
CA VAL A 12 -19.70 -1.90 -27.90
C VAL A 12 -18.58 -1.56 -28.89
N LYS A 13 -17.33 -1.40 -28.43
CA LYS A 13 -16.17 -1.11 -29.28
C LYS A 13 -15.77 -2.35 -30.05
N GLU A 14 -15.18 -2.17 -31.23
CA GLU A 14 -14.60 -3.27 -31.98
C GLU A 14 -13.38 -3.86 -31.27
N PHE A 15 -13.28 -5.19 -31.22
CA PHE A 15 -12.17 -5.92 -30.60
C PHE A 15 -11.90 -7.22 -31.35
N ASP A 16 -10.67 -7.71 -31.26
CA ASP A 16 -10.21 -8.99 -31.83
C ASP A 16 -10.05 -10.08 -30.76
N SER A 17 -9.80 -9.68 -29.50
CA SER A 17 -9.62 -10.62 -28.38
C SER A 17 -10.16 -10.09 -27.06
N GLN A 18 -10.45 -11.03 -26.15
CA GLN A 18 -10.86 -10.77 -24.77
C GLN A 18 -9.95 -11.56 -23.84
N LYS A 19 -9.48 -10.94 -22.77
CA LYS A 19 -8.66 -11.60 -21.75
C LYS A 19 -9.16 -11.24 -20.37
N VAL A 20 -8.97 -12.15 -19.42
CA VAL A 20 -9.43 -12.00 -18.04
C VAL A 20 -8.24 -12.11 -17.11
N GLY A 21 -8.21 -11.26 -16.09
CA GLY A 21 -7.17 -11.26 -15.06
C GLY A 21 -7.67 -10.65 -13.76
N PHE A 22 -6.76 -10.51 -12.80
CA PHE A 22 -7.05 -9.91 -11.51
C PHE A 22 -6.13 -8.71 -11.26
N CYS A 23 -6.72 -7.60 -10.81
CA CYS A 23 -6.01 -6.35 -10.58
C CYS A 23 -5.17 -6.42 -9.29
N ALA A 24 -3.89 -6.06 -9.37
CA ALA A 24 -3.02 -5.97 -8.20
C ALA A 24 -2.72 -4.52 -7.77
N GLY A 25 -3.53 -3.56 -8.21
CA GLY A 25 -3.40 -2.15 -7.78
C GLY A 25 -3.67 -1.94 -6.28
N CYS A 26 -4.47 -2.81 -5.65
CA CYS A 26 -4.66 -2.83 -4.20
C CYS A 26 -4.81 -4.28 -3.69
N GLY A 27 -5.19 -4.44 -2.42
CA GLY A 27 -5.40 -5.75 -1.82
C GLY A 27 -6.66 -6.50 -2.24
N CYS A 28 -7.58 -5.89 -2.98
CA CYS A 28 -8.84 -6.53 -3.33
C CYS A 28 -8.69 -7.66 -4.36
N ALA A 29 -7.67 -7.64 -5.22
CA ALA A 29 -7.56 -8.61 -6.33
C ALA A 29 -8.82 -8.67 -7.23
N CYS A 30 -9.39 -7.53 -7.61
CA CYS A 30 -10.63 -7.49 -8.39
C CYS A 30 -10.45 -8.12 -9.77
N GLY A 31 -11.33 -9.04 -10.14
CA GLY A 31 -11.37 -9.64 -11.47
C GLY A 31 -11.82 -8.62 -12.50
N TYR A 32 -11.16 -8.62 -13.66
CA TYR A 32 -11.46 -7.73 -14.78
C TYR A 32 -11.50 -8.51 -16.09
N ILE A 33 -12.22 -7.95 -17.07
CA ILE A 33 -12.19 -8.38 -18.47
C ILE A 33 -11.71 -7.21 -19.33
N LEU A 34 -10.71 -7.49 -20.17
CA LEU A 34 -10.11 -6.51 -21.07
C LEU A 34 -10.38 -6.90 -22.51
N TYR A 35 -10.61 -5.89 -23.34
CA TYR A 35 -10.87 -6.02 -24.78
C TYR A 35 -9.70 -5.42 -25.54
N GLN A 36 -9.18 -6.14 -26.54
CA GLN A 36 -8.06 -5.66 -27.36
C GLN A 36 -8.42 -5.60 -28.84
N LYS A 37 -7.92 -4.58 -29.53
CA LYS A 37 -7.91 -4.44 -30.99
C LYS A 37 -6.48 -4.18 -31.43
N GLU A 38 -5.95 -4.96 -32.37
CA GLU A 38 -4.57 -4.78 -32.88
C GLU A 38 -3.50 -4.70 -31.76
N GLY A 39 -3.67 -5.52 -30.72
CA GLY A 39 -2.75 -5.56 -29.56
C GLY A 39 -2.90 -4.41 -28.55
N LYS A 40 -3.77 -3.42 -28.80
CA LYS A 40 -4.03 -2.31 -27.89
C LYS A 40 -5.28 -2.55 -27.07
N ILE A 41 -5.29 -2.09 -25.81
CA ILE A 41 -6.48 -2.12 -24.96
C ILE A 41 -7.47 -1.09 -25.51
N VAL A 42 -8.70 -1.53 -25.83
CA VAL A 42 -9.78 -0.64 -26.28
C VAL A 42 -10.84 -0.45 -25.20
N ASP A 43 -11.00 -1.41 -24.29
CA ASP A 43 -11.93 -1.31 -23.16
C ASP A 43 -11.52 -2.23 -22.00
N LEU A 44 -11.96 -1.85 -20.80
CA LEU A 44 -11.71 -2.57 -19.55
C LEU A 44 -12.93 -2.46 -18.63
N TYR A 45 -13.40 -3.61 -18.14
CA TYR A 45 -14.51 -3.68 -17.20
C TYR A 45 -14.17 -4.57 -16.01
N GLY A 46 -14.81 -4.34 -14.87
CA GLY A 46 -14.85 -5.33 -13.81
C GLY A 46 -15.57 -6.59 -14.29
N HIS A 47 -15.15 -7.76 -13.84
CA HIS A 47 -15.76 -9.01 -14.25
C HIS A 47 -17.08 -9.23 -13.47
N PRO A 48 -18.25 -9.40 -14.13
CA PRO A 48 -19.54 -9.54 -13.43
C PRO A 48 -19.64 -10.74 -12.49
N ALA A 49 -18.93 -11.84 -12.82
CA ALA A 49 -18.90 -13.04 -11.98
C ALA A 49 -17.88 -12.96 -10.83
N ASP A 50 -17.04 -11.92 -10.77
CA ASP A 50 -16.14 -11.73 -9.62
C ASP A 50 -16.95 -11.12 -8.46
N PRO A 51 -17.14 -11.82 -7.32
CA PRO A 51 -17.97 -11.31 -6.25
C PRO A 51 -17.41 -10.02 -5.66
N ARG A 52 -16.09 -9.80 -5.68
CA ARG A 52 -15.44 -8.63 -5.08
C ARG A 52 -15.85 -7.32 -5.77
N GLY A 53 -15.88 -7.32 -7.10
CA GLY A 53 -16.21 -6.15 -7.91
C GLY A 53 -17.64 -6.14 -8.47
N MET A 54 -18.26 -7.32 -8.67
CA MET A 54 -19.57 -7.50 -9.31
C MET A 54 -19.74 -6.67 -10.59
N GLY A 55 -18.74 -6.70 -11.47
CA GLY A 55 -18.75 -5.94 -12.73
C GLY A 55 -18.17 -4.53 -12.63
N SER A 56 -17.88 -4.03 -11.42
CA SER A 56 -17.28 -2.71 -11.21
C SER A 56 -15.77 -2.78 -11.04
N LEU A 57 -15.09 -1.71 -11.43
CA LEU A 57 -13.65 -1.50 -11.22
C LEU A 57 -13.44 -0.08 -10.68
N CYS A 58 -12.47 0.09 -9.77
CA CYS A 58 -12.15 1.42 -9.25
C CYS A 58 -11.31 2.24 -10.23
N THR A 59 -11.26 3.56 -10.02
CA THR A 59 -10.46 4.48 -10.85
C THR A 59 -8.99 4.10 -10.91
N LYS A 60 -8.42 3.60 -9.80
CA LYS A 60 -7.04 3.07 -9.75
C LYS A 60 -6.84 1.90 -10.71
N GLY A 61 -7.75 0.92 -10.68
CA GLY A 61 -7.68 -0.24 -11.57
C GLY A 61 -7.75 0.16 -13.05
N ILE A 62 -8.61 1.11 -13.39
CA ILE A 62 -8.73 1.63 -14.76
C ILE A 62 -7.43 2.37 -15.15
N ALA A 63 -6.97 3.29 -14.32
CA ALA A 63 -5.77 4.08 -14.59
C ALA A 63 -4.51 3.20 -14.71
N TYR A 64 -4.34 2.20 -13.85
CA TYR A 64 -3.12 1.39 -13.83
C TYR A 64 -3.11 0.33 -14.94
N ILE A 65 -4.25 -0.24 -15.31
CA ILE A 65 -4.30 -1.29 -16.34
C ILE A 65 -4.37 -0.69 -17.74
N GLN A 66 -5.30 0.24 -17.96
CA GLN A 66 -5.57 0.81 -19.27
C GLN A 66 -4.65 2.00 -19.58
N GLU A 67 -4.64 3.00 -18.71
CA GLU A 67 -4.02 4.29 -19.01
C GLU A 67 -2.50 4.24 -18.88
N ALA A 68 -1.95 3.66 -17.81
CA ALA A 68 -0.51 3.56 -17.61
C ALA A 68 0.18 2.76 -18.73
N THR A 69 -0.50 1.76 -19.31
CA THR A 69 0.05 0.96 -20.42
C THR A 69 0.34 1.80 -21.66
N THR A 70 -0.47 2.82 -21.92
CA THR A 70 -0.40 3.68 -23.11
C THR A 70 0.12 5.09 -22.82
N ASN A 71 0.48 5.37 -21.56
CA ASN A 71 0.96 6.66 -21.13
C ASN A 71 2.30 7.02 -21.81
N PRO A 72 2.42 8.19 -22.48
CA PRO A 72 3.64 8.58 -23.18
C PRO A 72 4.83 8.84 -22.25
N MET A 73 4.61 9.07 -20.95
CA MET A 73 5.65 9.24 -19.95
C MET A 73 6.16 7.92 -19.38
N ARG A 74 5.50 6.80 -19.71
CA ARG A 74 5.93 5.49 -19.24
C ARG A 74 7.28 5.14 -19.85
N LEU A 75 8.20 4.71 -19.00
CA LEU A 75 9.52 4.27 -19.41
C LEU A 75 9.45 3.05 -20.33
N LYS A 76 10.32 3.02 -21.34
CA LYS A 76 10.50 1.92 -22.28
C LYS A 76 11.99 1.71 -22.54
N GLY A 77 12.47 0.48 -22.34
CA GLY A 77 13.87 0.11 -22.54
C GLY A 77 14.70 0.09 -21.25
N ILE A 78 16.02 0.10 -21.43
CA ILE A 78 17.02 0.00 -20.37
C ILE A 78 17.95 1.19 -20.51
N PHE A 79 18.25 1.85 -19.40
CA PHE A 79 19.03 3.07 -19.38
C PHE A 79 20.17 2.95 -18.36
N MET A 80 21.31 3.53 -18.70
CA MET A 80 22.46 3.69 -17.82
C MET A 80 22.80 5.18 -17.70
N ARG A 81 23.08 5.62 -16.48
CA ARG A 81 23.53 6.97 -16.20
C ARG A 81 24.96 7.17 -16.69
N LYS A 82 25.19 8.29 -17.37
CA LYS A 82 26.50 8.76 -17.80
C LYS A 82 26.60 10.26 -17.54
N GLY A 83 27.16 10.61 -16.38
CA GLY A 83 27.09 11.99 -15.88
C GLY A 83 25.65 12.34 -15.51
N ASP A 84 25.14 13.42 -16.09
CA ASP A 84 23.77 13.91 -15.83
C ASP A 84 22.73 13.33 -16.81
N GLU A 85 23.16 12.54 -17.79
CA GLU A 85 22.28 11.97 -18.82
C GLU A 85 22.09 10.47 -18.66
N PHE A 86 21.00 9.97 -19.23
CA PHE A 86 20.73 8.53 -19.39
C PHE A 86 20.93 8.12 -20.84
N ILE A 87 21.71 7.06 -21.05
CA ILE A 87 21.90 6.44 -22.37
C ILE A 87 21.20 5.09 -22.42
N SER A 88 20.60 4.76 -23.56
CA SER A 88 20.03 3.43 -23.78
C SER A 88 21.14 2.36 -23.81
N VAL A 89 20.88 1.22 -23.17
CA VAL A 89 21.79 0.07 -23.14
C VAL A 89 21.07 -1.15 -23.65
N ASP A 90 21.76 -2.00 -24.41
CA ASP A 90 21.18 -3.26 -24.87
C ASP A 90 21.08 -4.28 -23.71
N TYR A 91 20.19 -5.26 -23.88
CA TYR A 91 19.91 -6.23 -22.83
C TYR A 91 21.13 -7.09 -22.45
N ALA A 92 22.00 -7.45 -23.40
CA ALA A 92 23.16 -8.30 -23.11
C ALA A 92 24.21 -7.55 -22.29
N GLN A 93 24.52 -6.31 -22.69
CA GLN A 93 25.41 -5.41 -21.95
C GLN A 93 24.87 -5.14 -20.55
N ALA A 94 23.56 -4.92 -20.44
CA ALA A 94 22.88 -4.73 -19.16
C ALA A 94 23.10 -5.90 -18.20
N LEU A 95 22.93 -7.15 -18.66
CA LEU A 95 23.14 -8.34 -17.83
C LEU A 95 24.61 -8.48 -17.38
N GLU A 96 25.58 -8.20 -18.25
CA GLU A 96 27.00 -8.26 -17.89
C GLU A 96 27.38 -7.22 -16.84
N ILE A 97 26.84 -5.99 -16.93
CA ILE A 97 27.06 -4.95 -15.93
C ILE A 97 26.47 -5.36 -14.58
N LEU A 98 25.22 -5.84 -14.56
CA LEU A 98 24.57 -6.33 -13.34
C LEU A 98 25.35 -7.46 -12.71
N LYS A 99 25.78 -8.45 -13.50
CA LYS A 99 26.60 -9.56 -13.02
C LYS A 99 27.91 -9.07 -12.41
N GLY A 100 28.61 -8.14 -13.07
CA GLY A 100 29.89 -7.60 -12.59
C GLY A 100 29.78 -6.77 -11.31
N LYS A 101 28.67 -6.03 -11.14
CA LYS A 101 28.41 -5.16 -9.98
C LYS A 101 27.81 -5.91 -8.80
N LEU A 102 26.70 -6.62 -9.03
CA LEU A 102 25.94 -7.30 -7.96
C LEU A 102 26.63 -8.56 -7.42
N SER A 103 27.63 -9.10 -8.12
CA SER A 103 28.49 -10.18 -7.58
C SER A 103 29.53 -9.71 -6.56
N LYS A 104 29.61 -8.39 -6.31
CA LYS A 104 30.57 -7.78 -5.39
C LYS A 104 29.84 -6.91 -4.38
N GLY A 105 30.32 -6.93 -3.14
CA GLY A 105 29.76 -6.11 -2.08
C GLY A 105 28.41 -6.62 -1.57
N LYS A 106 27.81 -5.84 -0.65
CA LYS A 106 26.54 -6.16 -0.01
C LYS A 106 25.39 -5.48 -0.75
N THR A 107 24.34 -6.24 -1.03
CA THR A 107 23.17 -5.77 -1.79
C THR A 107 21.92 -5.73 -0.92
N ALA A 108 21.28 -4.56 -0.86
CA ALA A 108 19.92 -4.42 -0.33
C ALA A 108 18.89 -4.47 -1.46
N PHE A 109 17.81 -5.22 -1.23
CA PHE A 109 16.64 -5.25 -2.11
C PHE A 109 15.53 -4.42 -1.49
N LEU A 110 15.07 -3.37 -2.17
CA LEU A 110 13.95 -2.54 -1.75
C LEU A 110 12.75 -2.89 -2.63
N LEU A 111 11.75 -3.57 -2.07
CA LEU A 111 10.59 -4.07 -2.82
C LEU A 111 9.32 -3.29 -2.46
N GLY A 112 8.71 -2.67 -3.48
CA GLY A 112 7.51 -1.87 -3.38
C GLY A 112 6.30 -2.69 -3.74
N ARG A 113 5.12 -2.06 -3.81
CA ARG A 113 3.87 -2.75 -4.15
C ARG A 113 3.88 -3.36 -5.56
N GLN A 114 4.69 -2.82 -6.46
CA GLN A 114 4.80 -3.28 -7.85
C GLN A 114 5.66 -4.55 -8.01
N ALA A 115 6.38 -4.96 -6.95
CA ALA A 115 7.13 -6.21 -6.95
C ALA A 115 6.18 -7.41 -6.94
N GLY A 116 6.43 -8.35 -7.85
CA GLY A 116 5.75 -9.64 -7.89
C GLY A 116 6.30 -10.60 -6.86
N LEU A 117 5.58 -11.69 -6.61
CA LEU A 117 6.03 -12.73 -5.68
C LEU A 117 7.35 -13.34 -6.15
N GLU A 118 7.55 -13.50 -7.46
CA GLU A 118 8.81 -13.95 -8.05
C GLU A 118 9.98 -13.00 -7.77
N ASP A 119 9.73 -11.69 -7.76
CA ASP A 119 10.75 -10.68 -7.44
C ASP A 119 11.19 -10.81 -5.97
N TYR A 120 10.21 -11.03 -5.07
CA TYR A 120 10.47 -11.31 -3.65
C TYR A 120 11.23 -12.62 -3.44
N LEU A 121 10.79 -13.72 -4.05
CA LEU A 121 11.44 -15.02 -3.93
C LEU A 121 12.88 -14.98 -4.44
N LEU A 122 13.13 -14.28 -5.56
CA LEU A 122 14.46 -14.06 -6.07
C LEU A 122 15.32 -13.25 -5.09
N ALA A 123 14.81 -12.11 -4.61
CA ALA A 123 15.53 -11.29 -3.65
C ALA A 123 15.91 -12.08 -2.38
N ARG A 124 14.97 -12.87 -1.83
CA ARG A 124 15.20 -13.74 -0.67
C ARG A 124 16.19 -14.87 -0.93
N SER A 125 16.28 -15.37 -2.15
CA SER A 125 17.28 -16.37 -2.53
C SER A 125 18.71 -15.79 -2.61
N LEU A 126 18.82 -14.48 -2.81
CA LEU A 126 20.08 -13.75 -2.98
C LEU A 126 20.59 -13.11 -1.70
N SER A 127 19.70 -12.63 -0.84
CA SER A 127 20.06 -11.86 0.35
C SER A 127 18.98 -11.97 1.43
N GLU A 128 19.41 -11.90 2.69
CA GLU A 128 18.48 -11.69 3.80
C GLU A 128 18.00 -10.23 3.91
N ASP A 129 18.71 -9.31 3.24
CA ASP A 129 18.46 -7.86 3.26
C ASP A 129 17.42 -7.44 2.22
N VAL A 130 16.20 -7.94 2.43
CA VAL A 130 15.00 -7.59 1.66
C VAL A 130 14.12 -6.66 2.49
N PHE A 131 14.04 -5.40 2.07
CA PHE A 131 13.30 -4.35 2.74
C PHE A 131 12.02 -3.98 2.00
N VAL A 132 10.98 -3.66 2.74
CA VAL A 132 9.67 -3.27 2.21
C VAL A 132 9.15 -2.03 2.95
N ASP A 133 8.33 -1.25 2.27
CA ASP A 133 7.68 -0.05 2.82
C ASP A 133 6.28 -0.33 3.43
N ALA A 134 5.86 -1.60 3.45
CA ALA A 134 4.68 -2.06 4.18
C ALA A 134 5.05 -2.60 5.57
N PRO A 135 4.15 -2.48 6.57
CA PRO A 135 4.32 -3.19 7.82
C PRO A 135 4.36 -4.71 7.58
N ILE A 136 5.31 -5.38 8.22
CA ILE A 136 5.47 -6.84 8.17
C ILE A 136 4.63 -7.48 9.28
N VAL A 137 3.94 -8.58 9.01
CA VAL A 137 3.14 -9.32 10.01
C VAL A 137 3.35 -10.83 9.88
N GLU A 138 3.50 -11.52 11.01
CA GLU A 138 3.72 -12.97 11.10
C GLU A 138 2.50 -13.72 11.66
N PHE A 139 1.32 -13.17 11.40
CA PHE A 139 0.03 -13.72 11.77
C PHE A 139 -0.97 -13.44 10.66
N MET A 140 -2.12 -14.13 10.68
CA MET A 140 -3.18 -13.96 9.70
C MET A 140 -3.68 -12.49 9.68
N PRO A 141 -3.50 -11.72 8.59
CA PRO A 141 -3.86 -10.30 8.55
C PRO A 141 -5.36 -10.03 8.68
N SER A 142 -6.20 -10.98 8.29
CA SER A 142 -7.65 -10.83 8.38
C SER A 142 -8.30 -12.13 8.78
N SER A 143 -9.21 -12.08 9.74
CA SER A 143 -9.98 -13.26 10.15
C SER A 143 -11.19 -13.53 9.24
N LEU A 144 -11.51 -12.61 8.32
CA LEU A 144 -12.60 -12.71 7.35
C LEU A 144 -12.17 -12.18 5.98
N LYS A 145 -12.75 -12.72 4.91
CA LYS A 145 -12.66 -12.07 3.60
C LYS A 145 -13.47 -10.77 3.59
N PRO A 146 -13.07 -9.76 2.79
CA PRO A 146 -13.84 -8.52 2.66
C PRO A 146 -15.31 -8.75 2.28
N THR A 147 -15.57 -9.73 1.42
CA THR A 147 -16.92 -10.09 0.97
C THR A 147 -17.85 -10.56 2.10
N ASP A 148 -17.30 -10.98 3.23
CA ASP A 148 -18.04 -11.42 4.41
C ASP A 148 -18.26 -10.31 5.44
N TRP A 149 -17.64 -9.14 5.27
CA TRP A 149 -17.89 -7.98 6.15
C TRP A 149 -19.36 -7.56 6.16
N LYS A 150 -20.10 -7.79 5.05
CA LYS A 150 -21.54 -7.55 4.93
C LYS A 150 -22.40 -8.27 5.99
N ARG A 151 -21.85 -9.30 6.63
CA ARG A 151 -22.54 -10.08 7.68
C ARG A 151 -22.38 -9.47 9.07
N ALA A 152 -21.44 -8.54 9.26
CA ALA A 152 -21.19 -7.92 10.55
C ALA A 152 -22.41 -7.12 11.02
N LYS A 153 -22.70 -7.17 12.32
CA LYS A 153 -23.77 -6.38 12.96
C LYS A 153 -23.24 -5.18 13.73
N PHE A 154 -21.99 -5.25 14.14
CA PHE A 154 -21.23 -4.14 14.70
C PHE A 154 -19.87 -4.09 14.01
N ILE A 155 -19.48 -2.89 13.58
CA ILE A 155 -18.20 -2.62 12.95
C ILE A 155 -17.53 -1.50 13.76
N LEU A 156 -16.37 -1.80 14.34
CA LEU A 156 -15.48 -0.81 14.92
C LEU A 156 -14.39 -0.49 13.89
N SER A 157 -14.42 0.71 13.31
CA SER A 157 -13.37 1.18 12.41
C SER A 157 -12.35 1.98 13.20
N VAL A 158 -11.08 1.60 13.14
CA VAL A 158 -9.95 2.24 13.83
C VAL A 158 -8.97 2.72 12.79
N ASP A 159 -9.03 4.02 12.46
CA ASP A 159 -8.18 4.65 11.44
C ASP A 159 -8.09 3.77 10.18
N ALA A 160 -9.25 3.32 9.67
CA ALA A 160 -9.31 2.42 8.53
C ALA A 160 -10.10 3.05 7.37
N GLU A 161 -9.39 3.35 6.28
CA GLU A 161 -9.95 4.00 5.08
C GLU A 161 -9.96 3.06 3.85
N PRO A 162 -10.90 2.10 3.78
CA PRO A 162 -11.02 1.23 2.61
C PRO A 162 -11.45 2.01 1.36
N VAL A 163 -12.04 3.21 1.48
CA VAL A 163 -12.43 4.00 0.31
C VAL A 163 -11.21 4.46 -0.49
N PHE A 164 -10.06 4.64 0.15
CA PHE A 164 -8.83 5.08 -0.51
C PHE A 164 -7.96 3.88 -0.87
N SER A 165 -7.66 3.00 0.08
CA SER A 165 -6.73 1.88 -0.12
C SER A 165 -7.36 0.73 -0.92
N GLU A 166 -8.52 0.23 -0.49
CA GLU A 166 -9.20 -0.94 -1.05
C GLU A 166 -10.64 -0.62 -1.48
N VAL A 167 -10.78 0.29 -2.44
CA VAL A 167 -12.04 0.93 -2.86
C VAL A 167 -13.23 -0.04 -2.97
N MET A 168 -13.02 -1.23 -3.56
CA MET A 168 -14.08 -2.21 -3.76
C MET A 168 -14.52 -2.91 -2.48
N ALA A 169 -13.66 -3.01 -1.46
CA ALA A 169 -13.99 -3.57 -0.17
C ALA A 169 -14.98 -2.69 0.61
N THR A 170 -15.00 -1.37 0.38
CA THR A 170 -15.96 -0.43 1.00
C THR A 170 -17.40 -0.86 0.78
N ARG A 171 -17.71 -1.44 -0.38
CA ARG A 171 -19.07 -1.94 -0.67
C ARG A 171 -19.58 -2.84 0.43
N TRP A 172 -18.76 -3.74 0.96
CA TRP A 172 -19.20 -4.72 1.96
C TRP A 172 -19.45 -4.09 3.32
N VAL A 173 -18.77 -3.00 3.64
CA VAL A 173 -19.10 -2.15 4.80
C VAL A 173 -20.45 -1.48 4.58
N VAL A 174 -20.70 -0.93 3.39
CA VAL A 174 -21.97 -0.30 3.04
C VAL A 174 -23.13 -1.32 3.09
N ASP A 175 -22.97 -2.49 2.48
CA ASP A 175 -23.97 -3.56 2.49
C ASP A 175 -24.29 -4.01 3.92
N ALA A 176 -23.29 -4.08 4.83
CA ALA A 176 -23.54 -4.36 6.24
C ALA A 176 -24.43 -3.28 6.88
N ILE A 177 -24.11 -2.00 6.64
CA ILE A 177 -24.83 -0.85 7.21
C ILE A 177 -26.26 -0.78 6.69
N GLU A 178 -26.46 -1.01 5.39
CA GLU A 178 -27.79 -1.10 4.78
C GLU A 178 -28.59 -2.28 5.33
N ALA A 179 -27.93 -3.38 5.69
CA ALA A 179 -28.52 -4.50 6.43
C ALA A 179 -28.68 -4.25 7.95
N GLY A 180 -28.47 -3.02 8.41
CA GLY A 180 -28.70 -2.57 9.79
C GLY A 180 -27.50 -2.65 10.72
N ALA A 181 -26.28 -2.86 10.21
CA ALA A 181 -25.08 -2.85 11.05
C ALA A 181 -24.82 -1.48 11.67
N TYR A 182 -24.28 -1.49 12.89
CA TYR A 182 -23.81 -0.29 13.56
C TYR A 182 -22.32 -0.08 13.28
N LEU A 183 -21.98 0.96 12.52
CA LEU A 183 -20.60 1.41 12.31
C LEU A 183 -20.25 2.49 13.35
N PHE A 184 -19.21 2.22 14.14
CA PHE A 184 -18.57 3.17 15.05
C PHE A 184 -17.16 3.46 14.55
N CYS A 185 -16.83 4.72 14.30
CA CYS A 185 -15.51 5.13 13.81
C CYS A 185 -14.67 5.84 14.88
N LEU A 186 -13.43 5.40 15.08
CA LEU A 186 -12.38 6.09 15.81
C LEU A 186 -11.32 6.47 14.78
N SER A 187 -11.08 7.76 14.55
CA SER A 187 -10.10 8.15 13.54
C SER A 187 -9.40 9.48 13.83
N SER A 188 -8.15 9.61 13.37
CA SER A 188 -7.31 10.79 13.43
C SER A 188 -7.68 11.83 12.36
N ARG A 189 -8.35 11.38 11.29
CA ARG A 189 -8.95 12.23 10.25
C ARG A 189 -10.36 11.74 9.94
N TYR A 190 -11.18 12.57 9.34
CA TYR A 190 -12.47 12.13 8.83
C TYR A 190 -12.21 11.22 7.63
N GLU A 191 -12.23 9.92 7.87
CA GLU A 191 -12.23 8.93 6.82
C GLU A 191 -13.58 8.95 6.10
N THR A 192 -13.57 8.78 4.79
CA THR A 192 -14.77 8.73 3.96
C THR A 192 -15.73 7.64 4.44
N THR A 193 -15.19 6.54 4.97
CA THR A 193 -15.99 5.49 5.63
C THR A 193 -16.80 6.02 6.82
N CYS A 194 -16.31 7.03 7.54
CA CYS A 194 -17.03 7.68 8.64
C CYS A 194 -18.33 8.37 8.20
N ALA A 195 -18.50 8.65 6.90
CA ALA A 195 -19.74 9.23 6.37
C ALA A 195 -20.95 8.31 6.53
N LYS A 196 -20.72 7.00 6.67
CA LYS A 196 -21.77 6.01 6.93
C LYS A 196 -21.87 5.61 8.40
N ALA A 197 -21.02 6.16 9.27
CA ALA A 197 -20.98 5.82 10.68
C ALA A 197 -22.19 6.36 11.45
N LYS A 198 -22.69 5.55 12.38
CA LYS A 198 -23.75 5.97 13.32
C LYS A 198 -23.20 6.88 14.41
N ASP A 199 -21.99 6.59 14.87
CA ASP A 199 -21.23 7.44 15.77
C ASP A 199 -19.76 7.45 15.34
N ARG A 200 -19.09 8.57 15.56
CA ARG A 200 -17.68 8.76 15.24
C ARG A 200 -17.01 9.65 16.28
N LEU A 201 -15.73 9.41 16.50
CA LEU A 201 -14.86 10.27 17.29
C LEU A 201 -13.61 10.57 16.48
N LEU A 202 -13.37 11.86 16.28
CA LEU A 202 -12.09 12.33 15.78
C LEU A 202 -11.15 12.55 16.97
N LEU A 203 -10.12 11.72 17.06
CA LEU A 203 -9.17 11.70 18.17
C LEU A 203 -7.77 11.63 17.61
N LYS A 204 -6.83 12.34 18.23
CA LYS A 204 -5.41 12.13 17.95
C LYS A 204 -4.98 10.68 18.28
N PRO A 205 -3.93 10.14 17.63
CA PRO A 205 -3.56 8.74 17.73
C PRO A 205 -3.37 8.21 19.16
N ASP A 206 -2.70 8.96 20.05
CA ASP A 206 -2.51 8.54 21.44
C ASP A 206 -3.85 8.40 22.19
N SER A 207 -4.80 9.29 21.94
CA SER A 207 -6.16 9.19 22.48
C SER A 207 -6.98 8.03 21.90
N ILE A 208 -6.75 7.65 20.63
CA ILE A 208 -7.34 6.42 20.06
C ILE A 208 -6.82 5.19 20.83
N ILE A 209 -5.50 5.13 21.08
CA ILE A 209 -4.89 4.04 21.87
C ILE A 209 -5.49 3.98 23.28
N GLU A 210 -5.60 5.12 23.97
CA GLU A 210 -6.22 5.18 25.31
C GLU A 210 -7.69 4.70 25.30
N PHE A 211 -8.47 5.12 24.31
CA PHE A 211 -9.87 4.68 24.14
C PHE A 211 -9.97 3.16 23.99
N LEU A 212 -9.15 2.57 23.12
CA LEU A 212 -9.16 1.14 22.85
C LEU A 212 -8.68 0.31 24.05
N GLN A 213 -7.65 0.78 24.76
CA GLN A 213 -7.19 0.15 26.00
C GLN A 213 -8.29 0.15 27.07
N ALA A 214 -9.07 1.23 27.17
CA ALA A 214 -10.17 1.32 28.13
C ALA A 214 -11.29 0.29 27.86
N ILE A 215 -11.49 -0.15 26.61
CA ILE A 215 -12.43 -1.24 26.27
C ILE A 215 -11.99 -2.57 26.91
N LEU A 216 -10.68 -2.82 26.94
CA LEU A 216 -10.10 -4.06 27.48
C LEU A 216 -10.06 -4.09 29.01
N LYS A 217 -10.06 -2.93 29.65
CA LYS A 217 -10.07 -2.78 31.10
C LYS A 217 -11.40 -3.22 31.74
N PRO A 218 -11.40 -3.83 32.93
CA PRO A 218 -12.63 -4.21 33.64
C PRO A 218 -13.41 -3.00 34.16
N GLU A 219 -12.72 -1.91 34.52
CA GLU A 219 -13.32 -0.70 35.10
C GLU A 219 -14.34 -0.05 34.16
N LYS A 220 -15.27 0.73 34.73
CA LYS A 220 -16.20 1.55 33.95
C LYS A 220 -15.43 2.70 33.30
N GLY A 221 -15.43 2.74 31.97
CA GLY A 221 -14.94 3.89 31.20
C GLY A 221 -15.99 4.98 31.04
N ASP A 222 -15.67 5.97 30.19
CA ASP A 222 -16.67 6.91 29.68
C ASP A 222 -17.79 6.16 28.92
N SER A 223 -18.96 6.78 28.87
CA SER A 223 -20.18 6.36 28.18
C SER A 223 -19.92 5.76 26.78
N LYS A 224 -19.06 6.37 25.95
CA LYS A 224 -18.73 5.84 24.62
C LYS A 224 -17.88 4.58 24.67
N VAL A 225 -16.88 4.53 25.56
CA VAL A 225 -16.07 3.32 25.78
C VAL A 225 -16.96 2.17 26.23
N GLU A 226 -17.87 2.43 27.19
CA GLU A 226 -18.80 1.42 27.69
C GLU A 226 -19.79 0.96 26.62
N PHE A 227 -20.26 1.87 25.76
CA PHE A 227 -21.10 1.50 24.62
C PHE A 227 -20.39 0.54 23.66
N VAL A 228 -19.16 0.86 23.25
CA VAL A 228 -18.38 0.00 22.33
C VAL A 228 -18.08 -1.34 23.02
N LYS A 229 -17.61 -1.33 24.26
CA LYS A 229 -17.32 -2.53 25.05
C LYS A 229 -18.52 -3.47 25.17
N ARG A 230 -19.71 -2.94 25.48
CA ARG A 230 -20.96 -3.72 25.53
C ARG A 230 -21.36 -4.25 24.16
N SER A 231 -21.20 -3.43 23.11
CA SER A 231 -21.51 -3.80 21.74
C SER A 231 -20.68 -4.98 21.27
N LEU A 232 -19.36 -4.95 21.51
CA LEU A 232 -18.45 -6.06 21.20
C LEU A 232 -18.80 -7.34 21.98
N PHE A 233 -19.24 -7.22 23.23
CA PHE A 233 -19.65 -8.36 24.05
C PHE A 233 -20.98 -8.99 23.59
N LEU A 234 -21.98 -8.17 23.28
CA LEU A 234 -23.33 -8.64 22.91
C LEU A 234 -23.40 -9.14 21.47
N MET A 235 -22.67 -8.51 20.54
CA MET A 235 -22.67 -8.85 19.12
C MET A 235 -21.45 -9.70 18.77
N ARG A 236 -21.50 -10.99 19.14
CA ARG A 236 -20.44 -11.95 18.81
C ARG A 236 -20.13 -11.94 17.31
N GLY A 237 -18.84 -11.98 16.97
CA GLY A 237 -18.38 -11.87 15.60
C GLY A 237 -18.42 -10.45 15.03
N ALA A 238 -18.54 -9.42 15.88
CA ALA A 238 -18.29 -8.02 15.51
C ALA A 238 -16.97 -7.88 14.74
N LEU A 239 -16.92 -6.95 13.79
CA LEU A 239 -15.76 -6.72 12.95
C LEU A 239 -14.97 -5.51 13.44
N VAL A 240 -13.67 -5.67 13.60
CA VAL A 240 -12.73 -4.56 13.86
C VAL A 240 -11.91 -4.32 12.60
N LEU A 241 -12.08 -3.16 11.97
CA LEU A 241 -11.24 -2.72 10.85
C LEU A 241 -10.11 -1.86 11.42
N VAL A 242 -8.88 -2.13 11.01
CA VAL A 242 -7.68 -1.42 11.50
C VAL A 242 -6.85 -0.95 10.32
N GLY A 243 -6.49 0.33 10.26
CA GLY A 243 -5.56 0.83 9.25
C GLY A 243 -4.18 0.20 9.38
N ALA A 244 -3.64 -0.33 8.28
CA ALA A 244 -2.30 -0.88 8.23
C ALA A 244 -1.24 0.20 8.53
N HIS A 245 -1.51 1.47 8.18
CA HIS A 245 -0.62 2.60 8.43
C HIS A 245 -0.33 2.80 9.94
N LEU A 246 -1.23 2.39 10.84
CA LEU A 246 -1.00 2.41 12.29
C LEU A 246 0.16 1.48 12.70
N LEU A 247 0.48 0.45 11.89
CA LEU A 247 1.61 -0.44 12.16
C LEU A 247 2.95 0.11 11.66
N ASN A 248 2.95 1.11 10.77
CA ASN A 248 4.13 1.90 10.41
C ASN A 248 4.18 3.15 11.30
N SER A 249 4.14 2.94 12.61
CA SER A 249 4.14 4.04 13.57
C SER A 249 4.68 3.57 14.92
N PRO A 250 5.02 4.51 15.82
CA PRO A 250 5.37 4.18 17.20
C PRO A 250 4.24 3.47 17.99
N PHE A 251 3.03 3.37 17.45
CA PHE A 251 1.88 2.73 18.10
C PHE A 251 1.73 1.24 17.75
N ARG A 252 2.59 0.70 16.89
CA ARG A 252 2.50 -0.67 16.36
C ARG A 252 2.23 -1.73 17.45
N GLU A 253 3.10 -1.82 18.45
CA GLU A 253 2.98 -2.86 19.50
C GLU A 253 1.71 -2.69 20.33
N ALA A 254 1.31 -1.45 20.62
CA ALA A 254 0.07 -1.16 21.31
C ALA A 254 -1.15 -1.62 20.50
N ILE A 255 -1.20 -1.32 19.19
CA ILE A 255 -2.29 -1.73 18.29
C ILE A 255 -2.38 -3.26 18.20
N LEU A 256 -1.26 -3.95 18.03
CA LEU A 256 -1.22 -5.41 17.94
C LEU A 256 -1.69 -6.07 19.26
N SER A 257 -1.20 -5.57 20.39
CA SER A 257 -1.61 -6.03 21.73
C SER A 257 -3.11 -5.82 21.98
N ILE A 258 -3.62 -4.63 21.62
CA ILE A 258 -5.05 -4.30 21.75
C ILE A 258 -5.89 -5.22 20.86
N LEU A 259 -5.54 -5.39 19.59
CA LEU A 259 -6.31 -6.21 18.66
C LEU A 259 -6.33 -7.68 19.10
N ALA A 260 -5.18 -8.21 19.52
CA ALA A 260 -5.09 -9.54 20.12
C ALA A 260 -5.96 -9.66 21.39
N GLY A 261 -5.96 -8.64 22.24
CA GLY A 261 -6.82 -8.56 23.43
C GLY A 261 -8.30 -8.56 23.08
N LEU A 262 -8.72 -7.78 22.08
CA LEU A 262 -10.11 -7.72 21.62
C LEU A 262 -10.55 -9.08 21.05
N ARG A 263 -9.68 -9.72 20.24
CA ARG A 263 -9.89 -11.05 19.69
C ARG A 263 -10.06 -12.10 20.79
N LYS A 264 -9.17 -12.14 21.77
CA LYS A 264 -9.21 -13.07 22.91
C LYS A 264 -10.44 -12.85 23.81
N LYS A 265 -10.73 -11.59 24.16
CA LYS A 265 -11.75 -11.24 25.16
C LYS A 265 -13.18 -11.29 24.62
N PHE A 266 -13.38 -10.86 23.37
CA PHE A 266 -14.71 -10.68 22.79
C PHE A 266 -14.97 -11.60 21.57
N GLY A 267 -13.96 -12.30 21.05
CA GLY A 267 -14.13 -13.13 19.85
C GLY A 267 -14.45 -12.31 18.61
N VAL A 268 -13.96 -11.06 18.53
CA VAL A 268 -14.18 -10.20 17.35
C VAL A 268 -13.52 -10.81 16.12
N ASN A 269 -14.12 -10.61 14.97
CA ASN A 269 -13.41 -10.70 13.70
C ASN A 269 -12.60 -9.43 13.47
N TYR A 270 -11.53 -9.51 12.69
CA TYR A 270 -10.71 -8.36 12.36
C TYR A 270 -10.23 -8.39 10.91
N SER A 271 -9.88 -7.22 10.40
CA SER A 271 -9.21 -7.08 9.12
C SER A 271 -8.33 -5.83 9.09
N PHE A 272 -7.11 -5.96 8.60
CA PHE A 272 -6.30 -4.81 8.28
C PHE A 272 -6.71 -4.22 6.92
N VAL A 273 -6.80 -2.90 6.87
CA VAL A 273 -7.10 -2.12 5.67
C VAL A 273 -5.83 -1.40 5.25
N GLY A 274 -5.37 -1.67 4.03
CA GLY A 274 -4.12 -1.19 3.49
C GLY A 274 -3.12 -2.29 3.13
N ASP A 275 -1.90 -1.85 2.90
CA ASP A 275 -0.80 -2.69 2.43
C ASP A 275 -0.07 -3.37 3.60
N LEU A 276 0.19 -4.67 3.51
CA LEU A 276 0.89 -5.47 4.52
C LEU A 276 1.76 -6.53 3.85
N MET A 277 2.91 -6.81 4.46
CA MET A 277 3.81 -7.87 4.04
C MET A 277 3.63 -9.10 4.94
N PRO A 278 3.03 -10.20 4.45
CA PRO A 278 2.77 -11.40 5.27
C PRO A 278 3.95 -12.39 5.32
N PHE A 279 5.02 -12.12 4.56
CA PHE A 279 6.21 -12.99 4.49
C PHE A 279 7.43 -12.32 5.12
N PRO A 280 8.46 -13.09 5.52
CA PRO A 280 9.67 -12.54 6.13
C PRO A 280 10.36 -11.47 5.25
N ALA A 281 10.42 -10.25 5.76
CA ALA A 281 11.12 -9.11 5.19
C ALA A 281 11.53 -8.16 6.31
N LYS A 282 12.24 -7.09 5.97
CA LYS A 282 12.75 -6.09 6.92
C LYS A 282 12.07 -4.73 6.71
N PRO A 283 11.81 -3.97 7.79
CA PRO A 283 11.19 -2.66 7.67
C PRO A 283 12.18 -1.63 7.11
N MET A 284 11.67 -0.54 6.52
CA MET A 284 12.51 0.57 6.06
C MET A 284 13.34 1.22 7.19
N GLU A 285 12.90 1.17 8.44
CA GLU A 285 13.67 1.64 9.60
C GLU A 285 15.06 0.98 9.65
N GLU A 286 15.09 -0.36 9.61
CA GLU A 286 16.34 -1.14 9.62
C GLU A 286 17.21 -0.84 8.39
N PHE A 287 16.61 -0.56 7.22
CA PHE A 287 17.35 -0.14 6.03
C PHE A 287 18.12 1.16 6.28
N PHE A 288 17.47 2.15 6.90
CA PHE A 288 18.13 3.44 7.18
C PHE A 288 19.23 3.31 8.23
N GLU A 289 19.05 2.47 9.25
CA GLU A 289 20.08 2.20 10.26
C GLU A 289 21.33 1.55 9.65
N ARG A 290 21.13 0.74 8.61
CA ARG A 290 22.17 -0.08 7.96
C ARG A 290 22.57 0.45 6.58
N PHE A 291 22.13 1.66 6.21
CA PHE A 291 22.27 2.22 4.87
C PHE A 291 23.73 2.22 4.37
N GLU A 292 24.68 2.51 5.26
CA GLU A 292 26.12 2.54 4.95
C GLU A 292 26.73 1.15 4.71
N GLU A 293 26.07 0.07 5.14
CA GLU A 293 26.57 -1.30 4.94
C GLU A 293 26.44 -1.77 3.48
N PHE A 294 25.61 -1.11 2.68
CA PHE A 294 25.25 -1.58 1.34
C PHE A 294 26.05 -0.88 0.25
N ASP A 295 26.72 -1.67 -0.58
CA ASP A 295 27.40 -1.22 -1.79
C ASP A 295 26.43 -1.09 -2.96
N ASN A 296 25.43 -1.97 -3.02
CA ASN A 296 24.45 -2.02 -4.11
C ASN A 296 23.02 -1.91 -3.59
N LEU A 297 22.17 -1.22 -4.33
CA LEU A 297 20.73 -1.15 -4.10
C LEU A 297 19.99 -1.69 -5.33
N VAL A 298 19.08 -2.63 -5.13
CA VAL A 298 18.14 -3.13 -6.14
C VAL A 298 16.74 -2.65 -5.74
N VAL A 299 16.13 -1.78 -6.53
CA VAL A 299 14.91 -1.07 -6.13
C VAL A 299 13.77 -1.34 -7.12
N VAL A 300 12.64 -1.87 -6.62
CA VAL A 300 11.42 -2.07 -7.40
C VAL A 300 10.32 -1.18 -6.85
N GLY A 301 9.99 -0.10 -7.57
CA GLY A 301 9.06 0.93 -7.09
C GLY A 301 9.75 2.16 -6.48
N ASN A 302 8.96 3.09 -5.94
CA ASN A 302 9.40 4.45 -5.63
C ASN A 302 9.91 4.64 -4.18
N HIS A 303 10.87 3.81 -3.70
CA HIS A 303 11.36 3.91 -2.31
C HIS A 303 12.15 5.18 -2.01
N PHE A 304 12.73 5.84 -3.01
CA PHE A 304 13.56 7.01 -2.75
C PHE A 304 12.78 8.23 -2.29
N ARG A 305 11.44 8.19 -2.37
CA ARG A 305 10.56 9.14 -1.68
C ARG A 305 10.82 9.23 -0.17
N TYR A 306 11.30 8.14 0.44
CA TYR A 306 11.60 8.08 1.87
C TYR A 306 13.03 8.53 2.20
N LEU A 307 13.93 8.69 1.23
CA LEU A 307 15.34 8.98 1.50
C LEU A 307 15.55 10.46 1.79
N ARG A 308 15.94 10.86 3.00
CA ARG A 308 16.41 12.23 3.28
C ARG A 308 17.54 12.71 2.36
N GLU A 309 17.77 14.02 2.33
CA GLU A 309 18.79 14.67 1.50
C GLU A 309 20.21 14.12 1.69
N ASP A 310 20.57 13.77 2.92
CA ASP A 310 21.85 13.13 3.24
C ASP A 310 21.96 11.74 2.59
N HIS A 311 20.90 10.93 2.67
CA HIS A 311 20.85 9.62 2.02
C HIS A 311 20.93 9.73 0.49
N LEU A 312 20.18 10.66 -0.13
CA LEU A 312 20.22 10.88 -1.58
C LEU A 312 21.64 11.27 -2.04
N LYS A 313 22.35 12.12 -1.29
CA LYS A 313 23.74 12.49 -1.60
C LYS A 313 24.70 11.31 -1.47
N ALA A 314 24.47 10.42 -0.51
CA ALA A 314 25.30 9.23 -0.29
C ALA A 314 25.08 8.13 -1.34
N LEU A 315 24.01 8.20 -2.15
CA LEU A 315 23.80 7.26 -3.26
C LEU A 315 24.90 7.31 -4.32
N LYS A 316 25.62 8.44 -4.45
CA LYS A 316 26.75 8.59 -5.40
C LYS A 316 27.89 7.58 -5.15
N ASP A 317 27.96 7.06 -3.93
CA ASP A 317 28.99 6.12 -3.48
C ASP A 317 28.50 4.67 -3.55
N LYS A 318 27.29 4.43 -4.07
CA LYS A 318 26.65 3.12 -4.21
C LYS A 318 26.38 2.82 -5.68
N PHE A 319 26.08 1.56 -6.00
CA PHE A 319 25.53 1.18 -7.31
C PHE A 319 24.03 0.90 -7.20
N VAL A 320 23.22 1.73 -7.84
CA VAL A 320 21.76 1.65 -7.79
C VAL A 320 21.22 1.11 -9.11
N VAL A 321 20.59 -0.06 -9.07
CA VAL A 321 19.73 -0.55 -10.15
C VAL A 321 18.27 -0.45 -9.72
N SER A 322 17.42 0.06 -10.60
CA SER A 322 15.98 0.11 -10.33
C SER A 322 15.09 -0.32 -11.49
N PHE A 323 13.87 -0.72 -11.13
CA PHE A 323 12.81 -1.10 -12.04
C PHE A 323 11.63 -0.16 -11.82
N GLN A 324 11.36 0.73 -12.76
CA GLN A 324 10.35 1.78 -12.62
C GLN A 324 9.38 1.81 -13.79
N VAL A 325 8.13 2.18 -13.50
CA VAL A 325 7.10 2.41 -14.53
C VAL A 325 7.30 3.80 -15.16
N PHE A 326 7.62 4.79 -14.33
CA PHE A 326 7.74 6.20 -14.70
C PHE A 326 9.07 6.78 -14.21
N PRO A 327 9.55 7.90 -14.79
CA PRO A 327 10.77 8.58 -14.34
C PRO A 327 10.56 9.32 -13.00
N ASN A 328 10.24 8.59 -11.94
CA ASN A 328 10.10 9.12 -10.57
C ASN A 328 11.47 9.38 -9.92
N ILE A 329 11.47 9.93 -8.70
CA ILE A 329 12.71 10.17 -7.95
C ILE A 329 13.64 8.94 -7.86
N THR A 330 13.12 7.72 -7.68
CA THR A 330 13.99 6.53 -7.70
C THR A 330 14.70 6.37 -9.04
N ALA A 331 14.01 6.54 -10.16
CA ALA A 331 14.63 6.53 -11.48
C ALA A 331 15.71 7.61 -11.60
N HIS A 332 15.43 8.83 -11.14
CA HIS A 332 16.32 9.97 -11.20
C HIS A 332 17.59 9.86 -10.36
N TYR A 333 17.66 8.91 -9.43
CA TYR A 333 18.86 8.62 -8.62
C TYR A 333 19.40 7.19 -8.85
N SER A 334 18.94 6.51 -9.90
CA SER A 334 19.48 5.21 -10.30
C SER A 334 20.72 5.37 -11.19
N ASP A 335 21.69 4.47 -11.06
CA ASP A 335 22.75 4.32 -12.06
C ASP A 335 22.24 3.55 -13.27
N MET A 336 21.44 2.51 -13.03
CA MET A 336 20.88 1.68 -14.07
C MET A 336 19.38 1.52 -13.87
N LEU A 337 18.61 1.72 -14.93
CA LEU A 337 17.16 1.75 -14.87
C LEU A 337 16.56 0.83 -15.92
N PHE A 338 15.63 -0.01 -15.50
CA PHE A 338 14.82 -0.85 -16.37
C PHE A 338 13.37 -0.36 -16.34
N ALA A 339 12.75 -0.25 -17.51
CA ALA A 339 11.31 -0.10 -17.61
C ALA A 339 10.59 -1.34 -17.03
N LEU A 340 9.80 -1.16 -15.97
CA LEU A 340 9.17 -2.27 -15.25
C LEU A 340 7.97 -2.84 -16.02
N SER A 341 7.88 -4.17 -16.08
CA SER A 341 6.64 -4.87 -16.47
C SER A 341 5.63 -4.86 -15.32
N MET A 342 4.42 -4.41 -15.60
CA MET A 342 3.35 -4.32 -14.61
C MET A 342 2.59 -5.64 -14.49
N TYR A 343 1.76 -5.78 -13.45
CA TYR A 343 1.08 -7.04 -13.11
C TYR A 343 0.16 -7.59 -14.21
N GLN A 344 -0.38 -6.76 -15.11
CA GLN A 344 -1.16 -7.25 -16.26
C GLN A 344 -0.28 -7.73 -17.43
N GLU A 345 1.02 -7.44 -17.41
CA GLU A 345 1.98 -7.73 -18.48
C GLU A 345 2.86 -8.94 -18.19
N ARG A 346 2.62 -9.60 -17.06
CA ARG A 346 3.28 -10.84 -16.62
C ARG A 346 2.27 -11.68 -15.83
N ASP A 347 2.62 -12.94 -15.62
CA ASP A 347 1.94 -13.72 -14.59
C ASP A 347 2.26 -13.10 -13.24
N PHE A 348 1.25 -13.01 -12.36
CA PHE A 348 1.39 -12.27 -11.11
C PHE A 348 0.60 -12.95 -10.00
N ILE A 349 1.16 -12.98 -8.78
CA ILE A 349 0.42 -13.37 -7.57
C ILE A 349 0.31 -12.14 -6.68
N ASN A 350 -0.91 -11.66 -6.42
CA ASN A 350 -1.14 -10.61 -5.44
C ASN A 350 -0.98 -11.20 -4.03
N TYR A 351 0.06 -10.77 -3.33
CA TYR A 351 0.47 -11.36 -2.04
C TYR A 351 0.67 -10.35 -0.92
N ARG A 352 0.75 -9.05 -1.25
CA ARG A 352 1.10 -7.97 -0.32
C ARG A 352 -0.12 -7.08 -0.09
N HIS A 353 -0.90 -7.43 0.94
CA HIS A 353 -2.11 -6.70 1.37
C HIS A 353 -2.69 -7.22 2.70
N GLY A 354 -3.60 -6.46 3.31
CA GLY A 354 -4.18 -6.76 4.63
C GLY A 354 -5.29 -7.82 4.72
N PHE A 355 -5.59 -8.57 3.65
CA PHE A 355 -6.77 -9.48 3.64
C PHE A 355 -6.47 -10.98 3.80
N GLY A 356 -5.19 -11.39 3.82
CA GLY A 356 -4.82 -12.76 4.20
C GLY A 356 -5.12 -13.86 3.17
N TYR A 357 -5.19 -13.52 1.88
CA TYR A 357 -5.32 -14.49 0.80
C TYR A 357 -4.41 -14.11 -0.36
N LEU A 358 -4.18 -15.05 -1.27
CA LEU A 358 -3.37 -14.90 -2.48
C LEU A 358 -4.25 -15.08 -3.70
N VAL A 359 -3.98 -14.34 -4.77
CA VAL A 359 -4.69 -14.47 -6.05
C VAL A 359 -3.71 -14.49 -7.20
N TYR A 360 -3.79 -15.54 -8.01
CA TYR A 360 -3.03 -15.63 -9.25
C TYR A 360 -3.78 -14.90 -10.37
N SER A 361 -3.07 -14.06 -11.11
CA SER A 361 -3.51 -13.49 -12.38
C SER A 361 -2.58 -13.95 -13.49
N PRO A 362 -3.11 -14.49 -14.59
CA PRO A 362 -2.31 -14.70 -15.79
C PRO A 362 -1.93 -13.37 -16.42
N LYS A 363 -0.89 -13.36 -17.26
CA LYS A 363 -0.59 -12.24 -18.15
C LYS A 363 -1.77 -11.97 -19.08
N THR A 364 -2.19 -10.71 -19.16
CA THR A 364 -3.31 -10.31 -20.00
C THR A 364 -2.93 -9.28 -21.09
N VAL A 365 -1.82 -8.58 -20.95
CA VAL A 365 -1.33 -7.58 -21.90
C VAL A 365 0.06 -7.98 -22.39
N ASP A 366 0.30 -7.87 -23.68
CA ASP A 366 1.64 -8.04 -24.25
C ASP A 366 2.31 -6.67 -24.32
N ALA A 367 3.51 -6.56 -23.74
CA ALA A 367 4.26 -5.33 -23.67
C ALA A 367 5.68 -5.54 -24.19
N GLN A 368 6.14 -4.56 -24.98
CA GLN A 368 7.51 -4.49 -25.49
C GLN A 368 8.33 -3.50 -24.66
N ASP A 369 9.64 -3.75 -24.63
CA ASP A 369 10.64 -2.92 -23.95
C ASP A 369 10.34 -2.66 -22.47
N VAL A 370 9.81 -3.68 -21.79
CA VAL A 370 9.58 -3.72 -20.34
C VAL A 370 10.11 -5.03 -19.80
N TYR A 371 10.51 -5.02 -18.53
CA TYR A 371 11.33 -6.07 -17.95
C TYR A 371 10.82 -6.49 -16.57
N SER A 372 10.73 -7.81 -16.38
CA SER A 372 10.48 -8.43 -15.08
C SER A 372 11.79 -8.40 -14.25
N PRO A 373 11.78 -7.87 -13.01
CA PRO A 373 12.97 -7.86 -12.16
C PRO A 373 13.53 -9.26 -11.92
N ALA A 374 12.68 -10.24 -11.61
CA ALA A 374 13.09 -11.61 -11.41
C ALA A 374 13.76 -12.22 -12.66
N ASP A 375 13.24 -11.94 -13.86
CA ASP A 375 13.82 -12.47 -15.10
C ASP A 375 15.19 -11.85 -15.40
N VAL A 376 15.33 -10.53 -15.21
CA VAL A 376 16.59 -9.81 -15.45
C VAL A 376 17.66 -10.24 -14.47
N LEU A 377 17.36 -10.20 -13.18
CA LEU A 377 18.31 -10.52 -12.12
C LEU A 377 18.65 -12.01 -12.11
N GLY A 378 17.65 -12.87 -12.36
CA GLY A 378 17.85 -14.32 -12.48
C GLY A 378 18.82 -14.66 -13.61
N LYS A 379 18.62 -14.07 -14.81
CA LYS A 379 19.55 -14.27 -15.93
C LYS A 379 20.95 -13.70 -15.66
N ALA A 380 21.05 -12.50 -15.09
CA ALA A 380 22.34 -11.87 -14.80
C ALA A 380 23.16 -12.69 -13.79
N LEU A 381 22.50 -13.27 -12.79
CA LEU A 381 23.15 -13.96 -11.66
C LEU A 381 23.13 -15.49 -11.80
N GLY A 382 22.56 -16.03 -12.87
CA GLY A 382 22.48 -17.48 -13.10
C GLY A 382 21.52 -18.20 -12.15
N LEU A 383 20.49 -17.50 -11.67
CA LEU A 383 19.46 -18.02 -10.79
C LEU A 383 18.14 -18.22 -11.53
N ARG A 384 17.41 -19.25 -11.12
CA ARG A 384 16.05 -19.50 -11.60
C ARG A 384 15.10 -19.53 -10.43
N VAL A 385 14.06 -18.71 -10.51
CA VAL A 385 12.93 -18.68 -9.57
C VAL A 385 11.68 -18.97 -10.38
N SER A 386 10.81 -19.80 -9.83
CA SER A 386 9.55 -20.17 -10.47
C SER A 386 8.44 -20.06 -9.43
N LEU A 387 7.34 -19.41 -9.81
CA LEU A 387 6.14 -19.39 -8.98
C LEU A 387 5.63 -20.80 -8.68
N LYS A 388 5.93 -21.78 -9.54
CA LYS A 388 5.57 -23.19 -9.34
C LYS A 388 6.20 -23.83 -8.12
N ASP A 389 7.32 -23.29 -7.66
CA ASP A 389 8.04 -23.80 -6.49
C ASP A 389 7.47 -23.22 -5.17
N PHE A 390 6.52 -22.29 -5.27
CA PHE A 390 5.89 -21.68 -4.12
C PHE A 390 4.85 -22.62 -3.50
N GLU A 391 4.84 -22.74 -2.17
CA GLU A 391 4.05 -23.76 -1.45
C GLU A 391 2.53 -23.67 -1.66
N TYR A 392 2.03 -22.50 -2.11
CA TYR A 392 0.62 -22.25 -2.40
C TYR A 392 0.27 -22.44 -3.88
N TYR A 393 1.24 -22.70 -4.76
CA TYR A 393 1.04 -22.63 -6.19
C TYR A 393 0.06 -23.69 -6.70
N GLU A 394 0.13 -24.94 -6.25
CA GLU A 394 -0.82 -25.99 -6.69
C GLU A 394 -2.28 -25.63 -6.36
N ASP A 395 -2.51 -25.08 -5.16
CA ASP A 395 -3.81 -24.57 -4.76
C ASP A 395 -4.24 -23.37 -5.61
N LEU A 396 -3.32 -22.43 -5.89
CA LEU A 396 -3.58 -21.25 -6.72
C LEU A 396 -3.86 -21.61 -8.17
N GLU A 397 -3.13 -22.55 -8.76
CA GLU A 397 -3.33 -23.00 -10.13
C GLU A 397 -4.70 -23.67 -10.29
N THR A 398 -5.12 -24.45 -9.28
CA THR A 398 -6.41 -25.14 -9.30
C THR A 398 -7.59 -24.22 -8.96
N LYS A 399 -7.41 -23.34 -7.97
CA LYS A 399 -8.50 -22.56 -7.36
C LYS A 399 -8.45 -21.08 -7.69
N GLY A 400 -7.41 -20.54 -8.33
CA GLY A 400 -7.21 -19.11 -8.61
C GLY A 400 -7.03 -18.20 -7.38
N GLU A 401 -7.39 -18.69 -6.18
CA GLU A 401 -7.31 -17.99 -4.90
C GLU A 401 -7.10 -19.00 -3.78
N VAL A 402 -6.27 -18.65 -2.80
CA VAL A 402 -6.03 -19.46 -1.59
C VAL A 402 -5.81 -18.57 -0.38
N GLU A 403 -6.29 -18.99 0.78
CA GLU A 403 -6.01 -18.29 2.05
C GLU A 403 -4.60 -18.60 2.55
N LEU A 404 -3.97 -17.61 3.19
CA LEU A 404 -2.69 -17.84 3.85
C LEU A 404 -2.84 -18.81 5.01
N ARG A 405 -1.83 -19.65 5.24
CA ARG A 405 -1.78 -20.57 6.37
C ARG A 405 -0.94 -19.93 7.47
N MET A 406 -1.59 -19.13 8.31
CA MET A 406 -0.94 -18.39 9.41
C MET A 406 -1.75 -18.50 10.70
N GLU A 407 -1.09 -18.33 11.83
CA GLU A 407 -1.75 -18.30 13.14
C GLU A 407 -2.63 -17.05 13.30
N ASP A 408 -3.73 -17.17 14.05
CA ASP A 408 -4.60 -16.05 14.41
C ASP A 408 -3.86 -15.08 15.36
N ILE A 409 -4.09 -13.77 15.24
CA ILE A 409 -3.44 -12.78 16.13
C ILE A 409 -3.74 -13.06 17.62
N GLY A 410 -4.89 -13.68 17.91
CA GLY A 410 -5.31 -14.11 19.23
C GLY A 410 -4.51 -15.26 19.82
N SER A 411 -3.62 -15.95 19.08
CA SER A 411 -2.66 -16.89 19.67
C SER A 411 -1.30 -16.27 19.93
N LYS A 412 -1.02 -15.07 19.41
CA LYS A 412 0.25 -14.37 19.59
C LYS A 412 0.30 -13.63 20.93
N GLY A 413 1.52 -13.44 21.42
CA GLY A 413 1.85 -12.53 22.53
C GLY A 413 2.62 -11.34 21.98
N PHE A 414 2.19 -10.13 22.31
CA PHE A 414 2.87 -8.89 21.94
C PHE A 414 3.41 -8.24 23.22
N SER A 415 4.57 -7.59 23.14
CA SER A 415 5.10 -6.86 24.29
C SER A 415 4.12 -5.76 24.66
N GLY A 416 3.76 -5.68 25.93
CA GLY A 416 2.86 -4.66 26.46
C GLY A 416 3.51 -3.29 26.60
N ASP A 417 4.52 -2.96 25.78
CA ASP A 417 5.12 -1.63 25.78
C ASP A 417 4.12 -0.67 25.13
N TYR A 418 3.22 -0.19 25.98
CA TYR A 418 2.25 0.82 25.61
C TYR A 418 3.02 2.08 25.27
N TYR A 419 2.81 2.61 24.07
CA TYR A 419 3.26 3.95 23.75
C TYR A 419 2.68 4.93 24.80
N THR A 420 3.55 5.46 25.66
CA THR A 420 3.17 6.34 26.79
C THR A 420 3.40 7.82 26.49
N ARG A 421 3.98 8.14 25.33
CA ARG A 421 4.25 9.53 24.96
C ARG A 421 2.94 10.23 24.58
N LYS A 422 2.56 11.22 25.38
CA LYS A 422 1.50 12.16 24.99
C LYS A 422 2.11 13.20 24.06
N GLY A 423 1.52 13.38 22.89
CA GLY A 423 1.88 14.44 21.95
C GLY A 423 0.84 15.55 21.99
N GLU A 424 1.27 16.82 22.01
CA GLU A 424 0.35 17.94 21.81
C GLU A 424 -0.09 18.07 20.35
N LEU A 425 0.81 17.71 19.42
CA LEU A 425 0.61 17.76 17.98
C LEU A 425 1.23 16.52 17.33
N PHE A 426 0.52 15.93 16.39
CA PHE A 426 0.98 14.79 15.59
C PHE A 426 0.97 15.17 14.12
N LEU A 427 2.06 14.87 13.43
CA LEU A 427 2.12 14.88 11.98
C LEU A 427 1.73 13.50 11.47
N TYR A 428 0.69 13.45 10.63
CA TYR A 428 0.17 12.26 10.00
C TYR A 428 0.39 12.36 8.49
N THR A 429 1.08 11.38 7.91
CA THR A 429 1.23 11.26 6.47
C THR A 429 0.79 9.88 6.02
N ASP A 430 0.03 9.82 4.93
CA ASP A 430 -0.42 8.56 4.34
C ASP A 430 -0.88 8.79 2.90
N SER A 431 -1.12 7.69 2.19
CA SER A 431 -1.72 7.74 0.87
C SER A 431 -3.18 8.19 0.95
N THR A 432 -3.63 8.92 -0.07
CA THR A 432 -5.05 9.20 -0.30
C THR A 432 -5.59 8.25 -1.36
N LEU A 433 -6.69 8.61 -2.02
CA LEU A 433 -7.17 7.86 -3.17
C LEU A 433 -6.19 7.90 -4.35
N VAL A 434 -5.40 8.97 -4.46
CA VAL A 434 -4.36 9.12 -5.47
C VAL A 434 -3.04 8.64 -4.86
N GLU A 435 -2.61 7.45 -5.27
CA GLU A 435 -1.29 6.92 -4.91
C GLU A 435 -0.24 7.40 -5.92
N ASP A 436 1.04 7.10 -5.68
CA ASP A 436 2.17 7.48 -6.54
C ASP A 436 1.88 7.35 -8.05
N LEU A 437 1.45 6.18 -8.53
CA LEU A 437 1.12 5.95 -9.95
C LEU A 437 -0.06 6.82 -10.46
N GLY A 438 -0.96 7.21 -9.56
CA GLY A 438 -2.10 8.09 -9.87
C GLY A 438 -1.68 9.51 -10.24
N HIS A 439 -0.56 10.01 -9.72
CA HIS A 439 -0.04 11.33 -10.09
C HIS A 439 0.58 11.37 -11.50
N TRP A 440 0.74 10.22 -12.16
CA TRP A 440 1.23 10.12 -13.55
C TRP A 440 0.10 10.08 -14.59
N ASN A 441 -1.16 10.05 -14.16
CA ASN A 441 -2.33 10.10 -15.03
C ASN A 441 -3.13 11.40 -14.78
N PRO A 442 -3.45 12.19 -15.82
CA PRO A 442 -4.12 13.48 -15.64
C PRO A 442 -5.45 13.40 -14.88
N TRP A 443 -6.28 12.38 -15.13
CA TRP A 443 -7.60 12.29 -14.51
C TRP A 443 -7.53 11.98 -13.02
N THR A 444 -6.66 11.04 -12.61
CA THR A 444 -6.47 10.76 -11.20
C THR A 444 -5.70 11.87 -10.51
N HIS A 445 -4.74 12.51 -11.18
CA HIS A 445 -4.01 13.65 -10.64
C HIS A 445 -4.93 14.83 -10.31
N GLU A 446 -5.88 15.16 -11.19
CA GLU A 446 -6.85 16.24 -10.94
C GLU A 446 -7.73 16.01 -9.70
N MET A 447 -7.86 14.76 -9.22
CA MET A 447 -8.58 14.47 -7.97
C MET A 447 -7.83 14.95 -6.73
N GLU A 448 -6.50 14.98 -6.77
CA GLU A 448 -5.63 15.47 -5.71
C GLU A 448 -4.39 16.13 -6.31
N ARG A 449 -4.57 17.38 -6.75
CA ARG A 449 -3.56 18.12 -7.52
C ARG A 449 -2.44 18.71 -6.65
N PHE A 450 -2.81 19.30 -5.51
CA PHE A 450 -1.88 20.07 -4.68
C PHE A 450 -1.64 19.41 -3.34
N GLN A 451 -0.36 19.21 -3.00
CA GLN A 451 0.03 18.78 -1.67
C GLN A 451 -0.16 19.94 -0.68
N ARG A 452 -1.04 19.73 0.31
CA ARG A 452 -1.39 20.74 1.32
C ARG A 452 -1.36 20.15 2.72
N ALA A 453 -1.20 21.01 3.71
CA ALA A 453 -1.32 20.63 5.11
C ALA A 453 -2.74 20.88 5.62
N TYR A 454 -3.37 19.84 6.16
CA TYR A 454 -4.73 19.88 6.68
C TYR A 454 -4.69 19.84 8.21
N ILE A 455 -5.40 20.75 8.87
CA ILE A 455 -5.39 20.87 10.34
C ILE A 455 -6.77 21.27 10.86
N ASN A 456 -7.09 20.89 12.10
CA ASN A 456 -8.31 21.36 12.75
C ASN A 456 -8.34 22.88 12.93
N THR A 457 -9.50 23.54 12.72
CA THR A 457 -9.65 24.99 12.86
C THR A 457 -9.32 25.50 14.26
N HIS A 458 -9.75 24.79 15.31
CA HIS A 458 -9.41 25.13 16.70
C HIS A 458 -7.91 24.98 16.95
N THR A 459 -7.32 23.89 16.47
CA THR A 459 -5.87 23.67 16.62
C THR A 459 -5.08 24.77 15.91
N ALA A 460 -5.40 25.11 14.66
CA ALA A 460 -4.75 26.18 13.91
C ALA A 460 -4.81 27.53 14.63
N ARG A 461 -5.99 27.91 15.16
CA ARG A 461 -6.15 29.14 15.94
C ARG A 461 -5.34 29.11 17.23
N ARG A 462 -5.33 27.98 17.94
CA ARG A 462 -4.58 27.80 19.20
C ARG A 462 -3.07 28.01 19.01
N ILE A 463 -2.51 27.54 17.90
CA ILE A 463 -1.09 27.66 17.58
C ILE A 463 -0.76 28.83 16.64
N GLY A 464 -1.74 29.70 16.33
CA GLY A 464 -1.53 30.93 15.58
C GLY A 464 -1.26 30.78 14.08
N LEU A 465 -1.64 29.66 13.46
CA LEU A 465 -1.49 29.43 12.01
C LEU A 465 -2.64 30.06 11.20
N LYS A 466 -2.33 30.56 10.01
CA LYS A 466 -3.29 31.18 9.08
C LYS A 466 -3.24 30.55 7.69
N ASP A 467 -2.22 30.90 6.90
CA ASP A 467 -2.19 30.60 5.47
C ASP A 467 -1.24 29.45 5.11
N SER A 468 -0.19 29.25 5.91
CA SER A 468 0.83 28.22 5.66
C SER A 468 1.41 27.65 6.95
N ILE A 469 2.07 26.49 6.84
CA ILE A 469 2.86 25.88 7.91
C ILE A 469 4.24 25.46 7.40
N GLN A 470 5.26 25.61 8.24
CA GLN A 470 6.63 25.16 7.96
C GLN A 470 6.91 23.83 8.64
N ILE A 471 7.29 22.81 7.88
CA ILE A 471 7.63 21.47 8.37
C ILE A 471 8.91 21.02 7.68
N GLY A 472 9.95 20.70 8.46
CA GLY A 472 11.24 20.25 7.91
C GLY A 472 11.92 21.26 6.97
N GLY A 473 11.60 22.55 7.08
CA GLY A 473 12.09 23.60 6.18
C GLY A 473 11.29 23.78 4.88
N ILE A 474 10.18 23.05 4.73
CA ILE A 474 9.25 23.16 3.60
C ILE A 474 8.00 23.91 4.03
N SER A 475 7.54 24.82 3.17
CA SER A 475 6.28 25.54 3.34
C SER A 475 5.13 24.79 2.68
N PHE A 476 4.08 24.49 3.44
CA PHE A 476 2.84 23.95 2.90
C PHE A 476 1.71 24.95 3.04
N ASP A 477 0.90 25.09 1.99
CA ASP A 477 -0.38 25.79 2.07
C ASP A 477 -1.29 25.10 3.08
N LEU A 478 -1.92 25.88 3.95
CA LEU A 478 -2.72 25.38 5.05
C LEU A 478 -4.21 25.34 4.68
N ILE A 479 -4.84 24.21 4.95
CA ILE A 479 -6.29 24.04 4.88
C ILE A 479 -6.81 23.72 6.29
N THR A 480 -7.58 24.64 6.86
CA THR A 480 -8.26 24.40 8.14
C THR A 480 -9.58 23.67 7.92
N THR A 481 -9.85 22.60 8.67
CA THR A 481 -11.08 21.81 8.54
C THR A 481 -11.43 21.06 9.82
N GLU A 482 -12.72 20.93 10.15
CA GLU A 482 -13.19 20.08 11.26
C GLU A 482 -13.09 18.58 10.97
N ASN A 483 -12.69 18.22 9.74
CA ASN A 483 -12.44 16.85 9.32
C ASN A 483 -11.07 16.31 9.77
N ILE A 484 -10.30 17.05 10.57
CA ILE A 484 -9.07 16.57 11.18
C ILE A 484 -9.24 16.64 12.70
N ALA A 485 -8.75 15.63 13.41
CA ALA A 485 -8.78 15.64 14.87
C ALA A 485 -7.97 16.83 15.43
N GLU A 486 -8.38 17.36 16.57
CA GLU A 486 -7.57 18.34 17.27
C GLU A 486 -6.21 17.74 17.66
N GLY A 487 -5.14 18.51 17.47
CA GLY A 487 -3.77 18.03 17.68
C GLY A 487 -3.23 17.12 16.58
N VAL A 488 -3.84 17.09 15.38
CA VAL A 488 -3.32 16.39 14.20
C VAL A 488 -3.12 17.37 13.03
N ILE A 489 -2.02 17.20 12.30
CA ILE A 489 -1.77 17.79 10.98
C ILE A 489 -1.63 16.64 9.99
N PHE A 490 -2.42 16.66 8.92
CA PHE A 490 -2.35 15.67 7.85
C PHE A 490 -1.69 16.24 6.60
N ILE A 491 -0.73 15.53 6.03
CA ILE A 491 -0.10 15.84 4.73
C ILE A 491 -0.06 14.56 3.88
N PRO A 492 -0.68 14.54 2.68
CA PRO A 492 -0.58 13.40 1.75
C PRO A 492 0.88 13.01 1.42
N SER A 493 1.18 11.72 1.41
CA SER A 493 2.55 11.20 1.23
C SER A 493 2.95 10.86 -0.21
N GLU A 494 2.02 10.93 -1.16
CA GLU A 494 2.17 10.35 -2.51
C GLU A 494 2.74 11.34 -3.54
N TYR A 495 3.47 12.35 -3.07
CA TYR A 495 4.07 13.40 -3.86
C TYR A 495 5.59 13.28 -3.90
N GLU A 496 6.20 13.77 -4.99
CA GLU A 496 7.65 13.89 -5.16
C GLU A 496 8.00 14.93 -6.23
N GLU A 497 9.28 15.30 -6.27
CA GLU A 497 9.79 16.46 -7.02
C GLU A 497 9.84 16.23 -8.54
N PHE A 498 9.77 14.99 -9.03
CA PHE A 498 9.82 14.64 -10.45
C PHE A 498 8.45 14.28 -11.04
N GLN A 499 7.36 14.45 -10.29
CA GLN A 499 6.01 14.23 -10.83
C GLN A 499 5.70 15.22 -11.96
N PRO A 500 4.93 14.83 -12.98
CA PRO A 500 4.91 15.55 -14.26
C PRO A 500 4.01 16.78 -14.33
N PHE A 501 3.07 16.95 -13.39
CA PHE A 501 2.02 17.98 -13.47
C PHE A 501 2.21 19.08 -12.42
N ASP A 502 1.98 18.73 -11.15
CA ASP A 502 2.18 19.61 -9.99
C ASP A 502 3.08 18.88 -8.98
N PRO A 503 4.42 18.98 -9.14
CA PRO A 503 5.37 18.34 -8.24
C PRO A 503 5.16 18.79 -6.80
N GLY A 504 5.25 17.85 -5.88
CA GLY A 504 5.22 18.13 -4.44
C GLY A 504 6.53 17.74 -3.77
N HIS A 505 6.45 17.55 -2.47
CA HIS A 505 7.58 17.19 -1.63
C HIS A 505 7.43 15.76 -1.15
N ARG A 506 8.48 14.98 -1.37
CA ARG A 506 8.57 13.61 -0.84
C ARG A 506 8.65 13.63 0.69
N VAL A 507 8.11 12.59 1.33
CA VAL A 507 8.10 12.49 2.80
C VAL A 507 9.50 12.55 3.43
N GLY A 508 10.53 12.03 2.76
CA GLY A 508 11.91 12.12 3.21
C GLY A 508 12.47 13.54 3.26
N ALA A 509 11.82 14.52 2.63
CA ALA A 509 12.31 15.90 2.61
C ALA A 509 11.90 16.69 3.85
N PHE A 510 10.78 16.32 4.50
CA PHE A 510 10.22 17.07 5.62
C PHE A 510 9.97 16.26 6.91
N LEU A 511 9.99 14.92 6.86
CA LEU A 511 9.85 14.05 8.03
C LEU A 511 11.20 13.68 8.64
N LYS A 512 11.22 13.46 9.96
CA LYS A 512 12.43 13.03 10.68
C LYS A 512 12.70 11.53 10.46
N ASN A 513 11.64 10.74 10.52
CA ASN A 513 11.55 9.29 10.39
C ASN A 513 10.56 8.97 9.26
N PRO A 514 10.92 9.20 7.99
CA PRO A 514 9.99 9.15 6.85
C PRO A 514 9.32 7.79 6.59
N TYR A 515 9.82 6.73 7.23
CA TYR A 515 9.23 5.38 7.22
C TYR A 515 8.04 5.25 8.19
N HIS A 516 7.83 6.20 9.10
CA HIS A 516 6.65 6.28 9.95
C HIS A 516 5.57 7.16 9.32
N ARG A 517 4.31 6.72 9.50
CA ARG A 517 3.11 7.46 9.10
C ARG A 517 2.71 8.50 10.13
N TYR A 518 3.09 8.30 11.39
CA TYR A 518 2.88 9.25 12.48
C TYR A 518 4.20 9.68 13.13
N GLU A 519 4.36 10.99 13.32
CA GLU A 519 5.44 11.59 14.11
C GLU A 519 4.87 12.55 15.15
N VAL A 520 5.47 12.59 16.35
CA VAL A 520 5.18 13.64 17.32
C VAL A 520 5.81 14.93 16.82
N PHE A 521 4.98 15.93 16.58
CA PHE A 521 5.40 17.25 16.17
C PHE A 521 5.61 18.09 17.44
N LEU A 522 6.85 18.57 17.64
CA LEU A 522 7.28 19.28 18.85
C LEU A 522 6.66 20.68 18.96
#